data_AF-A0AAE3IQN9-F1
#
_entry.id   AF-A0AAE3IQN9-F1
#
_cell.length_a   1.000
_cell.length_b   1.000
_cell.length_c   1.000
_cell.angle_alpha   90.00
_cell.angle_beta   90.00
_cell.angle_gamma   90.00
#
_symmetry.space_group_name_H-M   'P 1'
#
loop_
_entity.id
_entity.type
_entity.pdbx_description
1 polymer ?
#
loop_
_entity_poly.entity_id
_entity_poly.type
_entity_poly.pdbx_seq_one_letter_code
_entity_poly.pdbx_strand_id
1 'polypeptide(L)'
;MKLRNRTVYYAIIVIVGALLFVLSEIVGEIDSFWGGLGLASFIFATLRLLQILRWKTNKNYAEKRNITIHDERNIYISKEARSKAFNYSVIIEAIIIIIFTALNMTDYTMVLSCLFVGQLLIYYVLYFILRKLA
;
A
#
# COMPACT_ATOMS: atom_id res chain seq x y z
N MET A 1 11.12 4.74 14.68
CA MET A 1 9.84 5.42 14.97
C MET A 1 9.07 4.63 16.04
N LYS A 2 8.82 5.20 17.23
CA LYS A 2 8.16 4.50 18.37
C LYS A 2 6.76 4.00 17.99
N LEU A 3 6.36 2.82 18.48
CA LEU A 3 5.05 2.18 18.21
C LEU A 3 3.84 3.12 18.40
N ARG A 4 3.92 4.06 19.35
CA ARG A 4 2.90 5.09 19.61
C ARG A 4 2.64 5.98 18.39
N ASN A 5 3.69 6.42 17.68
CA ASN A 5 3.53 7.26 16.50
C ASN A 5 2.92 6.49 15.32
N ARG A 6 3.16 5.19 15.22
CA ARG A 6 2.52 4.34 14.19
C ARG A 6 1.02 4.21 14.43
N THR A 7 0.58 4.09 15.69
CA THR A 7 -0.86 4.02 16.01
C THR A 7 -1.58 5.30 15.62
N VAL A 8 -1.01 6.48 15.93
CA VAL A 8 -1.60 7.78 15.58
C VAL A 8 -1.71 7.94 14.06
N TYR A 9 -0.66 7.57 13.32
CA TYR A 9 -0.67 7.65 11.86
C TYR A 9 -1.79 6.82 11.22
N TYR A 10 -1.94 5.55 11.61
CA TYR A 10 -3.02 4.72 11.08
C TYR A 10 -4.41 5.20 11.56
N ALA A 11 -4.53 5.76 12.76
CA ALA A 11 -5.79 6.34 13.23
C ALA A 11 -6.22 7.54 12.37
N ILE A 12 -5.27 8.41 11.98
CA ILE A 12 -5.54 9.51 11.06
C ILE A 12 -6.00 8.97 9.70
N ILE A 13 -5.33 7.94 9.15
CA ILE A 13 -5.73 7.34 7.87
C ILE A 13 -7.14 6.72 7.94
N VAL A 14 -7.51 6.10 9.05
CA VAL A 14 -8.89 5.60 9.24
C VAL A 14 -9.89 6.76 9.17
N ILE A 15 -9.64 7.86 9.86
CA ILE A 15 -10.55 9.01 9.89
C ILE A 15 -10.66 9.63 8.49
N VAL A 16 -9.53 9.85 7.82
CA VAL A 16 -9.51 10.41 6.46
C VAL A 16 -10.19 9.48 5.46
N GLY A 17 -9.91 8.17 5.52
CA GLY A 17 -10.54 7.18 4.66
C GLY A 17 -12.06 7.11 4.85
N ALA A 18 -12.53 7.15 6.10
CA ALA A 18 -13.95 7.20 6.41
C ALA A 18 -14.62 8.49 5.89
N LEU A 19 -13.98 9.64 6.07
CA LEU A 19 -14.50 10.92 5.56
C LEU A 19 -14.61 10.92 4.03
N LEU A 20 -13.57 10.46 3.33
CA LEU A 20 -13.60 10.36 1.87
C LEU A 20 -14.70 9.40 1.39
N PHE A 21 -14.90 8.28 2.07
CA PHE A 21 -15.98 7.35 1.74
C PHE A 21 -17.37 7.98 1.94
N VAL A 22 -17.62 8.62 3.08
CA VAL A 22 -18.91 9.26 3.39
C VAL A 22 -19.20 10.41 2.43
N LEU A 23 -18.22 11.28 2.18
CA LEU A 23 -18.39 12.43 1.29
C LEU A 23 -18.70 12.01 -0.16
N SER A 24 -18.14 10.88 -0.60
CA SER A 24 -18.35 10.36 -1.95
C SER A 24 -19.65 9.59 -2.10
N GLU A 25 -19.86 8.56 -1.28
CA GLU A 25 -20.95 7.58 -1.47
C GLU A 25 -22.25 7.97 -0.76
N ILE A 26 -22.18 8.77 0.31
CA ILE A 26 -23.37 9.17 1.09
C ILE A 26 -23.80 10.59 0.74
N VAL A 27 -22.84 11.52 0.65
CA VAL A 27 -23.13 12.94 0.37
C VAL A 27 -23.16 13.22 -1.14
N GLY A 28 -22.38 12.48 -1.94
CA GLY A 28 -22.37 12.63 -3.41
C GLY A 28 -21.62 13.87 -3.91
N GLU A 29 -20.84 14.54 -3.07
CA GLU A 29 -20.14 15.79 -3.39
C GLU A 29 -18.81 15.56 -4.13
N ILE A 30 -18.24 14.36 -4.04
CA ILE A 30 -16.96 14.01 -4.64
C ILE A 30 -17.07 12.70 -5.44
N ASP A 31 -16.30 12.63 -6.53
CA ASP A 31 -16.29 11.51 -7.47
C ASP A 31 -16.05 10.14 -6.79
N SER A 32 -16.69 9.09 -7.31
CA SER A 32 -16.68 7.72 -6.77
C SER A 32 -15.27 7.13 -6.65
N PHE A 33 -14.31 7.64 -7.45
CA PHE A 33 -12.89 7.34 -7.28
C PHE A 33 -12.40 7.61 -5.85
N TRP A 34 -12.77 8.75 -5.25
CA TRP A 34 -12.38 9.12 -3.89
C TRP A 34 -13.10 8.28 -2.84
N GLY A 35 -14.35 7.87 -3.11
CA GLY A 35 -15.09 6.93 -2.29
C GLY A 35 -14.41 5.57 -2.20
N GLY A 36 -14.06 4.99 -3.35
CA GLY A 36 -13.35 3.72 -3.44
C GLY A 36 -11.98 3.75 -2.77
N LEU A 37 -11.19 4.82 -3.00
CA LEU A 37 -9.89 5.01 -2.33
C LEU A 37 -10.05 5.18 -0.82
N GLY A 38 -11.09 5.91 -0.38
CA GLY A 38 -11.44 6.11 1.02
C GLY A 38 -11.74 4.79 1.73
N LEU A 39 -12.59 3.95 1.14
CA LEU A 39 -12.94 2.62 1.67
C LEU A 39 -11.70 1.72 1.79
N ALA A 40 -10.89 1.63 0.72
CA ALA A 40 -9.69 0.80 0.72
C ALA A 40 -8.70 1.22 1.81
N SER A 41 -8.51 2.54 1.96
CA SER A 41 -7.65 3.14 2.99
C SER A 41 -8.17 2.87 4.40
N PHE A 42 -9.49 3.00 4.60
CA PHE A 42 -10.16 2.72 5.86
C PHE A 42 -9.97 1.26 6.30
N ILE A 43 -10.26 0.30 5.42
CA ILE A 43 -10.12 -1.13 5.70
C ILE A 43 -8.67 -1.47 6.03
N PHE A 44 -7.73 -1.02 5.21
CA PHE A 44 -6.31 -1.30 5.40
C PHE A 44 -5.77 -0.76 6.73
N ALA A 45 -6.08 0.51 7.04
CA ALA A 45 -5.62 1.15 8.27
C ALA A 45 -6.25 0.52 9.52
N THR A 46 -7.53 0.14 9.44
CA THR A 46 -8.24 -0.57 10.52
C THR A 46 -7.61 -1.94 10.80
N LEU A 47 -7.37 -2.75 9.77
CA LEU A 47 -6.68 -4.05 9.94
C LEU A 47 -5.31 -3.88 10.57
N ARG A 48 -4.58 -2.82 10.20
CA ARG A 48 -3.25 -2.53 10.74
C ARG A 48 -3.32 -2.08 12.21
N LEU A 49 -4.32 -1.29 12.59
CA LEU A 49 -4.58 -0.93 13.98
C LEU A 49 -4.92 -2.16 14.84
N LEU A 50 -5.76 -3.07 14.34
CA LEU A 50 -6.07 -4.32 15.03
C LEU A 50 -4.82 -5.18 15.26
N GLN A 51 -3.91 -5.26 14.27
CA GLN A 51 -2.63 -5.95 14.46
C GLN A 51 -1.77 -5.29 15.55
N ILE A 52 -1.73 -3.94 15.60
CA ILE A 52 -0.97 -3.19 16.61
C ILE A 52 -1.61 -3.38 18.00
N LEU A 53 -2.93 -3.45 18.10
CA LEU A 53 -3.64 -3.75 19.35
C LEU A 53 -3.31 -5.17 19.82
N ARG A 54 -3.40 -6.17 18.94
CA ARG A 54 -3.05 -7.56 19.26
C ARG A 54 -1.59 -7.69 19.71
N TRP A 55 -0.69 -6.87 19.17
CA TRP A 55 0.70 -6.76 19.65
C TRP A 55 0.84 -6.23 21.07
N LYS A 56 0.04 -5.23 21.46
CA LYS A 56 0.10 -4.65 22.80
C LYS A 56 -0.54 -5.56 23.84
N THR A 57 -1.62 -6.24 23.49
CA THR A 57 -2.42 -7.02 24.45
C THR A 57 -1.88 -8.43 24.68
N ASN A 58 -1.24 -9.06 23.67
CA ASN A 58 -0.79 -10.45 23.77
C ASN A 58 0.74 -10.57 23.70
N LYS A 59 1.37 -10.75 24.87
CA LYS A 59 2.83 -10.90 25.00
C LYS A 59 3.37 -12.12 24.24
N ASN A 60 2.69 -13.27 24.29
CA ASN A 60 3.08 -14.49 23.57
C ASN A 60 3.05 -14.28 22.04
N TYR A 61 2.06 -13.52 21.55
CA TYR A 61 1.98 -13.18 20.12
C TYR A 61 3.09 -12.20 19.71
N ALA A 62 3.43 -11.24 20.57
CA ALA A 62 4.50 -10.28 20.32
C ALA A 62 5.87 -10.96 20.28
N GLU A 63 6.15 -11.87 21.22
CA GLU A 63 7.42 -12.58 21.30
C GLU A 63 7.63 -13.55 20.13
N LYS A 64 6.63 -14.38 19.82
CA LYS A 64 6.66 -15.25 18.64
C LYS A 64 6.93 -14.45 17.36
N ARG A 65 6.21 -13.34 17.16
CA ARG A 65 6.40 -12.52 15.95
C ARG A 65 7.74 -11.79 15.94
N ASN A 66 8.29 -11.41 17.09
CA ASN A 66 9.63 -10.80 17.15
C ASN A 66 10.71 -11.78 16.68
N ILE A 67 10.61 -13.04 17.10
CA ILE A 67 11.49 -14.12 16.64
C ILE A 67 11.34 -14.30 15.12
N THR A 68 10.11 -14.37 14.61
CA THR A 68 9.88 -14.56 13.16
C THR A 68 10.32 -13.36 12.31
N ILE A 69 10.28 -12.14 12.83
CA ILE A 69 10.71 -10.94 12.08
C ILE A 69 12.23 -10.87 11.93
N HIS A 70 12.98 -11.39 12.91
CA HIS A 70 14.44 -11.40 12.90
C HIS A 70 15.03 -12.69 12.32
N ASP A 71 14.20 -13.70 12.04
CA ASP A 71 14.62 -14.90 11.33
C ASP A 71 15.07 -14.56 9.90
N GLU A 72 16.33 -14.87 9.59
CA GLU A 72 16.97 -14.62 8.29
C GLU A 72 16.17 -15.25 7.13
N ARG A 73 15.60 -16.44 7.35
CA ARG A 73 14.79 -17.12 6.33
C ARG A 73 13.55 -16.31 6.00
N ASN A 74 12.88 -15.77 7.01
CA ASN A 74 11.68 -14.97 6.81
C ASN A 74 11.99 -13.60 6.19
N ILE A 75 13.14 -13.01 6.51
CA ILE A 75 13.64 -11.81 5.86
C ILE A 75 13.89 -12.08 4.36
N TYR A 76 14.54 -13.20 4.03
CA TYR A 76 14.77 -13.61 2.65
C TYR A 76 13.46 -13.81 1.88
N ILE A 77 12.54 -14.63 2.40
CA ILE A 77 11.22 -14.88 1.79
C ILE A 77 10.46 -13.55 1.59
N SER A 78 10.48 -12.67 2.60
CA SER A 78 9.80 -11.38 2.49
C SER A 78 10.41 -10.47 1.43
N LYS A 79 11.74 -10.47 1.25
CA LYS A 79 12.41 -9.70 0.18
C LYS A 79 12.06 -10.27 -1.19
N GLU A 80 12.13 -11.59 -1.35
CA GLU A 80 11.80 -12.27 -2.60
C GLU A 80 10.34 -12.04 -3.00
N ALA A 81 9.40 -12.18 -2.04
CA ALA A 81 7.98 -11.94 -2.28
C ALA A 81 7.70 -10.50 -2.73
N ARG A 82 8.36 -9.49 -2.12
CA ARG A 82 8.23 -8.08 -2.54
C ARG A 82 8.76 -7.85 -3.96
N SER A 83 9.89 -8.48 -4.30
CA SER A 83 10.46 -8.40 -5.65
C SER A 83 9.51 -9.01 -6.70
N LYS A 84 8.99 -10.21 -6.45
CA LYS A 84 8.02 -10.86 -7.35
C LYS A 84 6.71 -10.07 -7.45
N ALA A 85 6.20 -9.56 -6.33
CA ALA A 85 4.99 -8.75 -6.32
C ALA A 85 5.15 -7.47 -7.17
N PHE A 86 6.30 -6.81 -7.08
CA PHE A 86 6.61 -5.66 -7.93
C PHE A 86 6.67 -6.03 -9.42
N ASN A 87 7.36 -7.12 -9.76
CA ASN A 87 7.42 -7.58 -11.15
C ASN A 87 6.03 -7.89 -11.72
N TYR A 88 5.19 -8.59 -10.95
CA TYR A 88 3.83 -8.89 -11.36
C TYR A 88 2.94 -7.64 -11.42
N SER A 89 3.08 -6.69 -10.51
CA SER A 89 2.28 -5.45 -10.56
C SER A 89 2.56 -4.65 -11.83
N VAL A 90 3.84 -4.49 -12.20
CA VAL A 90 4.23 -3.80 -13.44
C VAL A 90 3.65 -4.50 -14.68
N ILE A 91 3.69 -5.83 -14.74
CA ILE A 91 3.11 -6.58 -15.87
C ILE A 91 1.59 -6.40 -15.94
N ILE A 92 0.89 -6.52 -14.81
CA ILE A 92 -0.57 -6.37 -14.74
C ILE A 92 -0.96 -4.93 -15.12
N GLU A 93 -0.27 -3.92 -14.60
CA GLU A 93 -0.50 -2.52 -14.95
C GLU A 93 -0.34 -2.28 -16.46
N ALA A 94 0.72 -2.83 -17.09
CA ALA A 94 0.91 -2.72 -18.53
C ALA A 94 -0.25 -3.33 -19.34
N ILE A 95 -0.75 -4.49 -18.93
CA ILE A 95 -1.92 -5.13 -19.57
C ILE A 95 -3.16 -4.25 -19.43
N ILE A 96 -3.42 -3.71 -18.24
CA ILE A 96 -4.59 -2.85 -17.98
C ILE A 96 -4.51 -1.56 -18.81
N ILE A 97 -3.32 -0.95 -18.93
CA ILE A 97 -3.11 0.24 -19.76
C ILE A 97 -3.48 -0.05 -21.22
N ILE A 98 -3.08 -1.20 -21.78
CA ILE A 98 -3.44 -1.59 -23.15
C ILE A 98 -4.97 -1.72 -23.29
N ILE A 99 -5.62 -2.38 -22.34
CA ILE A 99 -7.08 -2.56 -22.34
C ILE A 99 -7.81 -1.21 -22.28
N PHE A 100 -7.43 -0.32 -21.36
CA PHE A 100 -8.08 1.00 -21.22
C PHE A 100 -7.83 1.91 -22.41
N THR A 101 -6.65 1.80 -23.03
CA THR A 101 -6.35 2.51 -24.29
C THR A 101 -7.26 2.00 -25.41
N ALA A 102 -7.48 0.68 -25.52
CA ALA A 102 -8.38 0.11 -26.52
C ALA A 102 -9.86 0.51 -26.31
N LEU A 103 -10.27 0.78 -25.06
CA LEU A 103 -11.60 1.25 -24.70
C LEU A 103 -11.77 2.79 -24.79
N ASN A 104 -10.76 3.52 -25.26
CA ASN A 104 -10.72 5.00 -25.31
C ASN A 104 -10.96 5.69 -23.94
N MET A 105 -10.62 5.01 -22.84
CA MET A 105 -10.75 5.55 -21.47
C MET A 105 -9.51 6.38 -21.10
N THR A 106 -9.33 7.53 -21.75
CA THR A 106 -8.09 8.33 -21.69
C THR A 106 -7.70 8.78 -20.29
N ASP A 107 -8.66 9.12 -19.43
CA ASP A 107 -8.40 9.59 -18.07
C ASP A 107 -7.76 8.49 -17.21
N TYR A 108 -8.31 7.28 -17.27
CA TYR A 108 -7.78 6.13 -16.52
C TYR A 108 -6.41 5.68 -17.06
N THR A 109 -6.23 5.71 -18.37
CA THR A 109 -4.95 5.41 -19.01
C THR A 109 -3.86 6.39 -18.59
N MET A 110 -4.16 7.68 -18.49
CA MET A 110 -3.20 8.70 -18.05
C MET A 110 -2.75 8.45 -16.60
N VAL A 111 -3.70 8.21 -15.69
CA VAL A 111 -3.40 7.95 -14.27
C VAL A 111 -2.55 6.68 -14.11
N LEU A 112 -2.93 5.58 -14.77
CA LEU A 112 -2.16 4.33 -14.71
C LEU A 112 -0.78 4.46 -15.35
N SER A 113 -0.65 5.18 -16.46
CA SER A 113 0.65 5.41 -17.10
C SER A 113 1.59 6.22 -16.20
N CYS A 114 1.05 7.21 -15.48
CA CYS A 114 1.83 7.97 -14.50
C CYS A 114 2.30 7.08 -13.34
N LEU A 115 1.42 6.21 -12.83
CA LEU A 115 1.77 5.23 -11.79
C LEU A 115 2.85 4.25 -12.27
N PHE A 116 2.70 3.69 -13.47
CA PHE A 116 3.64 2.75 -14.07
C PHE A 116 5.05 3.35 -14.21
N VAL A 117 5.15 4.54 -14.81
CA VAL A 117 6.42 5.25 -14.98
C VAL A 117 7.01 5.67 -13.63
N GLY A 118 6.16 6.16 -12.72
CA GLY A 118 6.59 6.57 -11.37
C GLY A 118 7.18 5.42 -10.56
N GLN A 119 6.57 4.23 -10.60
CA GLN A 119 7.08 3.02 -9.95
C GLN A 119 8.47 2.62 -10.48
N LEU A 120 8.66 2.65 -11.80
CA LEU A 120 9.95 2.33 -12.43
C LEU A 120 11.03 3.36 -12.11
N LEU A 121 10.69 4.66 -12.08
CA LEU A 121 11.61 5.72 -11.67
C LEU A 121 12.05 5.55 -10.22
N ILE A 122 11.11 5.29 -9.31
CA ILE A 122 11.44 5.03 -7.90
C ILE A 122 12.36 3.82 -7.77
N TYR A 123 12.07 2.72 -8.48
CA TYR A 123 12.93 1.55 -8.53
C TYR A 123 14.34 1.90 -9.01
N TYR A 124 14.45 2.65 -10.11
CA TYR A 124 15.73 3.06 -10.69
C TYR A 124 16.55 3.93 -9.73
N VAL A 125 15.92 4.92 -9.10
CA VAL A 125 16.57 5.80 -8.11
C VAL A 125 17.03 4.99 -6.90
N LEU A 126 16.19 4.12 -6.35
CA LEU A 126 16.55 3.25 -5.23
C LEU A 126 17.68 2.30 -5.59
N TYR A 127 17.66 1.72 -6.79
CA TYR A 127 18.73 0.86 -7.28
C TYR A 127 20.06 1.62 -7.35
N PHE A 128 20.07 2.84 -7.88
CA PHE A 128 21.28 3.65 -7.96
C PHE A 128 21.84 4.03 -6.57
N ILE A 129 20.97 4.42 -5.64
CA ILE A 129 21.35 4.75 -4.26
C ILE A 129 21.93 3.51 -3.56
N LEU A 130 21.24 2.38 -3.64
CA LEU A 130 21.68 1.14 -2.98
C LEU A 130 22.96 0.58 -3.60
N ARG A 131 23.11 0.66 -4.93
CA ARG A 131 24.34 0.27 -5.62
C ARG A 131 25.54 1.13 -5.20
N LYS A 132 25.33 2.41 -4.91
CA LYS A 132 26.39 3.30 -4.43
C LYS A 132 26.75 3.07 -2.96
N LEU A 133 25.81 2.54 -2.18
CA LEU A 133 25.99 2.26 -0.75
C LEU A 133 26.64 0.89 -0.48
N ALA A 134 26.48 -0.06 -1.42
CA ALA A 134 27.07 -1.39 -1.40
C ALA A 134 28.53 -1.36 -1.89
#